data_AF-A0A8J2SL62-F1
#
_entry.id   AF-A0A8J2SL62-F1
#
_cell.length_a   1.000
_cell.length_b   1.000
_cell.length_c   1.000
_cell.angle_alpha   90.00
_cell.angle_beta   90.00
_cell.angle_gamma   90.00
#
_symmetry.space_group_name_H-M   'P 1'
#
loop_
_entity.id
_entity.type
_entity.pdbx_description
1 polymer ?
#
loop_
_entity_poly.entity_id
_entity_poly.type
_entity_poly.pdbx_seq_one_letter_code
_entity_poly.pdbx_strand_id
1 'polypeptide(L)'
;MPRQAKGKRGQSPPAATTNFANQKAASQAATNSLNSLRRVDPSIVEILASATHATLYNFGADQEWERADVEGPLFIAARNAHPRVRLVVLNRLSMTNMVEDVDETFELEVVDRYLIFRRSDDETRIRGLWFHSLEEHARMGEILERLVEEAQQPPPPPPPAAPAVAASLMGALSVNEPAAPLLSPSLFAPPAPAPVVPQKPAAPSLDLATFKDVLRELVEDDAFIQELHYRYQDKLQSA
;
A
#
# COMPACT_ATOMS: atom_id res chain seq x y z
N MET A 1 38.81 -27.22 56.36
CA MET A 1 39.79 -26.21 55.91
C MET A 1 39.44 -25.80 54.48
N PRO A 2 38.89 -24.59 54.24
CA PRO A 2 38.46 -24.11 52.93
C PRO A 2 39.48 -23.14 52.32
N ARG A 3 39.83 -23.27 51.03
CA ARG A 3 40.57 -22.24 50.28
C ARG A 3 40.38 -22.39 48.76
N GLN A 4 39.54 -21.57 48.14
CA GLN A 4 39.96 -20.45 47.27
C GLN A 4 38.79 -19.94 46.43
N ALA A 5 38.40 -18.70 46.72
CA ALA A 5 37.64 -17.85 45.83
C ALA A 5 38.55 -17.32 44.72
N LYS A 6 38.06 -17.32 43.47
CA LYS A 6 38.69 -16.60 42.35
C LYS A 6 37.66 -15.67 41.75
N GLY A 7 37.81 -14.38 42.04
CA GLY A 7 37.07 -13.31 41.39
C GLY A 7 37.55 -13.12 39.95
N LYS A 8 36.60 -12.93 39.03
CA LYS A 8 36.84 -12.29 37.74
C LYS A 8 35.95 -11.06 37.63
N ARG A 9 36.57 -9.89 37.79
CA ARG A 9 36.09 -8.62 37.23
C ARG A 9 36.33 -8.66 35.72
N GLY A 10 35.36 -8.23 34.92
CA GLY A 10 35.54 -8.15 33.46
C GLY A 10 34.27 -7.77 32.72
N GLN A 11 33.91 -6.48 32.83
CA GLN A 11 33.24 -5.65 31.81
C GLN A 11 31.86 -6.10 31.29
N SER A 12 30.82 -5.52 31.88
CA SER A 12 29.55 -5.27 31.19
C SER A 12 29.77 -4.20 30.09
N PRO A 13 29.29 -4.37 28.85
CA PRO A 13 29.28 -3.30 27.86
C PRO A 13 28.28 -2.20 28.27
N PRO A 14 28.61 -0.90 28.11
CA PRO A 14 27.72 0.20 28.48
C PRO A 14 26.63 0.39 27.42
N ALA A 15 25.41 -0.08 27.72
CA ALA A 15 24.23 0.05 26.87
C ALA A 15 23.69 1.49 26.71
N ALA A 16 24.34 2.51 27.27
CA ALA A 16 23.80 3.87 27.37
C ALA A 16 24.33 4.88 26.34
N THR A 17 25.46 4.62 25.67
CA THR A 17 26.05 5.58 24.69
C THR A 17 25.57 5.35 23.25
N THR A 18 24.94 4.20 22.97
CA THR A 18 24.48 3.81 21.63
C THR A 18 23.32 4.67 21.12
N ASN A 19 22.48 5.24 22.01
CA ASN A 19 21.26 5.94 21.59
C ASN A 19 21.52 7.29 20.91
N PHE A 20 22.50 8.08 21.38
CA PHE A 20 22.75 9.42 20.82
C PHE A 20 23.45 9.38 19.46
N ALA A 21 24.40 8.45 19.28
CA ALA A 21 25.08 8.27 18.00
C ALA A 21 24.11 7.75 16.93
N ASN A 22 23.23 6.80 17.29
CA ASN A 22 22.24 6.25 16.37
C ASN A 22 21.16 7.28 16.01
N GLN A 23 20.74 8.12 16.97
CA GLN A 23 19.80 9.20 16.72
C GLN A 23 20.38 10.26 15.76
N LYS A 24 21.64 10.69 15.98
CA LYS A 24 22.31 11.64 15.10
C LYS A 24 22.49 11.11 13.68
N ALA A 25 22.84 9.84 13.52
CA ALA A 25 22.98 9.19 12.22
C ALA A 25 21.63 9.10 11.48
N ALA A 26 20.55 8.72 12.18
CA ALA A 26 19.20 8.68 11.61
C ALA A 26 18.71 10.07 11.17
N SER A 27 18.93 11.10 12.00
CA SER A 27 18.61 12.50 11.64
C SER A 27 19.40 12.98 10.43
N GLN A 28 20.68 12.60 10.32
CA GLN A 28 21.51 12.95 9.17
C GLN A 28 21.05 12.23 7.89
N ALA A 29 20.71 10.94 7.99
CA ALA A 29 20.20 10.16 6.86
C ALA A 29 18.89 10.76 6.34
N ALA A 30 17.94 11.10 7.23
CA ALA A 30 16.70 11.78 6.86
C ALA A 30 16.96 13.12 6.17
N THR A 31 17.90 13.92 6.67
CA THR A 31 18.29 15.20 6.07
C THR A 31 18.88 15.02 4.66
N ASN A 32 19.72 14.00 4.48
CA ASN A 32 20.34 13.69 3.19
C ASN A 32 19.29 13.22 2.16
N SER A 33 18.37 12.35 2.57
CA SER A 33 17.26 11.90 1.73
C SER A 33 16.37 13.07 1.32
N LEU A 34 16.03 13.96 2.25
CA LEU A 34 15.22 15.14 1.98
C LEU A 34 15.91 16.11 1.01
N ASN A 35 17.20 16.34 1.17
CA ASN A 35 17.99 17.14 0.21
C ASN A 35 18.03 16.50 -1.17
N SER A 36 18.04 15.17 -1.26
CA SER A 36 18.02 14.45 -2.53
C SER A 36 16.67 14.59 -3.22
N LEU A 37 15.58 14.47 -2.47
CA LEU A 37 14.22 14.71 -2.96
C LEU A 37 14.02 16.15 -3.44
N ARG A 38 14.55 17.14 -2.72
CA ARG A 38 14.47 18.56 -3.11
C ARG A 38 15.20 18.91 -4.42
N ARG A 39 16.16 18.09 -4.86
CA ARG A 39 16.79 18.24 -6.18
C ARG A 39 15.86 17.79 -7.31
N VAL A 40 14.98 16.83 -7.02
CA VAL A 40 13.96 16.35 -7.97
C VAL A 40 12.76 17.29 -7.97
N ASP A 41 12.29 17.69 -6.78
CA ASP A 41 11.17 18.61 -6.62
C ASP A 41 11.42 19.61 -5.47
N PRO A 42 11.65 20.91 -5.80
CA PRO A 42 11.85 21.96 -4.80
C PRO A 42 10.65 22.21 -3.88
N SER A 43 9.44 21.78 -4.26
CA SER A 43 8.22 21.97 -3.47
C SER A 43 8.11 21.00 -2.30
N ILE A 44 8.99 19.99 -2.19
CA ILE A 44 9.00 19.01 -1.11
C ILE A 44 9.46 19.67 0.21
N VAL A 45 8.56 19.64 1.19
CA VAL A 45 8.77 20.21 2.52
C VAL A 45 9.29 19.16 3.49
N GLU A 46 8.65 17.99 3.51
CA GLU A 46 8.84 16.94 4.52
C GLU A 46 8.67 15.53 3.92
N ILE A 47 9.30 14.53 4.54
CA ILE A 47 9.12 13.10 4.23
C ILE A 47 8.15 12.52 5.26
N LEU A 48 6.99 12.05 4.81
CA LEU A 48 5.97 11.43 5.66
C LEU A 48 6.31 9.96 5.97
N ALA A 49 6.85 9.26 4.98
CA ALA A 49 7.28 7.88 5.13
C ALA A 49 8.38 7.53 4.12
N SER A 50 9.20 6.53 4.47
CA SER A 50 10.26 6.02 3.60
C SER A 50 10.36 4.51 3.69
N ALA A 51 10.59 3.85 2.56
CA ALA A 51 10.92 2.44 2.47
C ALA A 51 12.29 2.25 1.81
N THR A 52 13.03 1.25 2.27
CA THR A 52 14.42 1.02 1.86
C THR A 52 14.54 0.60 0.40
N HIS A 53 13.61 -0.23 -0.07
CA HIS A 53 13.63 -0.80 -1.41
C HIS A 53 12.22 -1.06 -1.93
N ALA A 54 11.90 -0.46 -3.07
CA ALA A 54 10.76 -0.79 -3.90
C ALA A 54 11.19 -0.98 -5.36
N THR A 55 10.52 -1.90 -6.06
CA THR A 55 10.69 -2.13 -7.50
C THR A 55 9.39 -1.84 -8.21
N LEU A 56 9.44 -1.05 -9.28
CA LEU A 56 8.28 -0.66 -10.07
C LEU A 56 7.98 -1.72 -11.14
N TYR A 57 6.69 -1.98 -11.32
CA TYR A 57 6.11 -2.78 -12.39
C TYR A 57 5.05 -1.93 -13.10
N ASN A 58 4.96 -2.07 -14.41
CA ASN A 58 3.90 -1.49 -15.20
C ASN A 58 2.99 -2.62 -15.69
N PHE A 59 1.70 -2.32 -15.79
CA PHE A 59 0.77 -3.21 -16.46
C PHE A 59 0.76 -2.86 -17.95
N GLY A 60 1.24 -3.78 -18.77
CA GLY A 60 1.35 -3.62 -20.22
C GLY A 60 0.00 -3.71 -20.93
N ALA A 61 -0.02 -3.26 -22.19
CA ALA A 61 -1.21 -3.37 -23.05
C ALA A 61 -1.64 -4.83 -23.27
N ASP A 62 -0.67 -5.76 -23.21
CA ASP A 62 -0.87 -7.20 -23.37
C ASP A 62 -1.51 -7.87 -22.13
N GLN A 63 -1.97 -7.08 -21.15
CA GLN A 63 -2.53 -7.55 -19.87
C GLN A 63 -1.52 -8.33 -19.00
N GLU A 64 -0.23 -8.09 -19.22
CA GLU A 64 0.85 -8.70 -18.46
C GLU A 64 1.61 -7.65 -17.64
N TRP A 65 2.11 -8.07 -16.49
CA TRP A 65 2.97 -7.24 -15.65
C TRP A 65 4.41 -7.27 -16.16
N GLU A 66 4.92 -6.12 -16.57
CA GLU A 66 6.32 -5.95 -16.95
C GLU A 66 7.09 -5.25 -15.82
N ARG A 67 8.31 -5.73 -15.55
CA ARG A 67 9.21 -5.05 -14.61
C ARG A 67 9.74 -3.78 -15.27
N ALA A 68 9.55 -2.64 -14.63
CA ALA A 68 10.13 -1.39 -15.07
C ALA A 68 11.60 -1.29 -14.62
N ASP A 69 12.41 -0.52 -15.37
CA ASP A 69 13.81 -0.21 -15.02
C ASP A 69 13.95 0.83 -13.89
N VAL A 70 13.01 0.82 -12.94
CA VAL A 70 12.99 1.72 -11.78
C VAL A 70 12.97 0.92 -10.49
N GLU A 71 14.07 1.01 -9.75
CA GLU A 71 14.23 0.32 -8.47
C GLU A 71 15.06 1.17 -7.51
N GLY A 72 14.58 1.30 -6.27
CA GLY A 72 15.20 2.22 -5.34
C GLY A 72 14.47 2.41 -4.02
N PRO A 73 15.00 3.27 -3.15
CA PRO A 73 14.25 3.73 -2.00
C PRO A 73 13.01 4.52 -2.45
N LEU A 74 11.90 4.27 -1.75
CA LEU A 74 10.60 4.89 -1.98
C LEU A 74 10.33 5.90 -0.87
N PHE A 75 9.78 7.05 -1.23
CA PHE A 75 9.44 8.13 -0.31
C PHE A 75 8.02 8.63 -0.58
N ILE A 76 7.26 8.81 0.49
CA ILE A 76 6.03 9.61 0.48
C ILE A 76 6.41 10.98 1.04
N ALA A 77 6.25 12.03 0.24
CA ALA A 77 6.68 13.38 0.56
C ALA A 77 5.49 14.35 0.57
N ALA A 78 5.48 15.26 1.56
CA ALA A 78 4.54 16.38 1.63
C ALA A 78 5.11 17.60 0.90
N ARG A 79 4.23 18.33 0.21
CA ARG A 79 4.55 19.48 -0.64
C ARG A 79 3.79 20.72 -0.21
N ASN A 80 4.39 21.89 -0.46
CA ASN A 80 3.74 23.19 -0.25
C ASN A 80 2.91 23.67 -1.46
N ALA A 81 2.74 22.81 -2.46
CA ALA A 81 1.96 23.09 -3.68
C ALA A 81 1.00 21.92 -3.91
N HIS A 82 -0.09 22.14 -4.65
CA HIS A 82 -0.91 21.03 -5.12
C HIS A 82 -0.18 20.32 -6.27
N PRO A 83 -0.16 18.98 -6.32
CA PRO A 83 -0.72 18.04 -5.34
C PRO A 83 0.08 17.98 -4.03
N ARG A 84 -0.63 17.96 -2.87
CA ARG A 84 -0.02 18.11 -1.52
C ARG A 84 0.88 16.95 -1.14
N VAL A 85 0.64 15.79 -1.71
CA VAL A 85 1.38 14.56 -1.44
C VAL A 85 1.95 14.04 -2.76
N ARG A 86 3.19 13.56 -2.71
CA ARG A 86 3.90 13.02 -3.86
C ARG A 86 4.67 11.78 -3.48
N LEU A 87 4.56 10.78 -4.32
CA LEU A 87 5.24 9.50 -4.22
C LEU A 87 6.48 9.53 -5.11
N VAL A 88 7.66 9.25 -4.55
CA VAL A 88 8.93 9.34 -5.28
C VAL A 88 9.75 8.07 -5.08
N VAL A 89 10.13 7.41 -6.17
CA VAL A 89 11.18 6.37 -6.15
C VAL A 89 12.44 6.96 -6.76
N LEU A 90 13.49 7.05 -5.95
CA LEU A 90 14.81 7.45 -6.43
C LEU A 90 15.49 6.25 -7.07
N ASN A 91 15.65 6.27 -8.39
CA ASN A 91 16.17 5.12 -9.11
C ASN A 91 17.67 4.93 -8.82
N ARG A 92 18.06 3.70 -8.48
CA ARG A 92 19.47 3.32 -8.29
C ARG A 92 20.12 2.80 -9.56
N LEU A 93 19.32 2.38 -10.54
CA LEU A 93 19.79 1.78 -11.79
C LEU A 93 20.04 2.83 -12.88
N SER A 94 19.32 3.95 -12.85
CA SER A 94 19.45 5.04 -13.82
C SER A 94 19.19 6.40 -13.18
N MET A 95 19.38 7.47 -13.95
CA MET A 95 19.05 8.85 -13.51
C MET A 95 17.55 9.17 -13.63
N THR A 96 16.74 8.23 -14.12
CA THR A 96 15.30 8.43 -14.33
C THR A 96 14.54 7.95 -13.11
N ASN A 97 14.12 8.90 -12.28
CA ASN A 97 13.31 8.66 -11.08
C ASN A 97 11.83 8.51 -11.45
N MET A 98 11.08 7.75 -10.66
CA MET A 98 9.62 7.77 -10.72
C MET A 98 9.10 8.84 -9.75
N VAL A 99 8.25 9.71 -10.25
CA VAL A 99 7.58 10.75 -9.48
C VAL A 99 6.10 10.68 -9.82
N GLU A 100 5.27 10.41 -8.82
CA GLU A 100 3.82 10.28 -8.98
C GLU A 100 3.10 11.20 -7.99
N ASP A 101 2.12 11.92 -8.51
CA ASP A 101 1.28 12.82 -7.72
C ASP A 101 0.12 12.05 -7.11
N VAL A 102 -0.14 12.32 -5.83
CA VAL A 102 -1.30 11.77 -5.11
C VAL A 102 -2.39 12.84 -5.12
N ASP A 103 -3.32 12.66 -6.05
CA ASP A 103 -4.47 13.53 -6.30
C ASP A 103 -5.78 12.90 -5.79
N GLU A 104 -6.87 13.66 -5.87
CA GLU A 104 -8.24 13.20 -5.59
C GLU A 104 -8.67 12.02 -6.47
N THR A 105 -8.06 11.86 -7.63
CA THR A 105 -8.33 10.75 -8.55
C THR A 105 -7.33 9.60 -8.42
N PHE A 106 -6.48 9.61 -7.39
CA PHE A 106 -5.51 8.55 -7.16
C PHE A 106 -6.21 7.34 -6.55
N GLU A 107 -6.19 6.22 -7.27
CA GLU A 107 -6.73 4.96 -6.81
C GLU A 107 -5.59 4.06 -6.35
N LEU A 108 -5.73 3.50 -5.15
CA LEU A 108 -4.74 2.63 -4.53
C LEU A 108 -5.38 1.31 -4.12
N GLU A 109 -4.68 0.22 -4.40
CA GLU A 109 -5.04 -1.13 -3.95
C GLU A 109 -3.80 -1.79 -3.32
N VAL A 110 -3.94 -2.22 -2.07
CA VAL A 110 -2.88 -2.88 -1.30
C VAL A 110 -3.07 -4.39 -1.38
N VAL A 111 -2.17 -5.09 -2.08
CA VAL A 111 -2.29 -6.54 -2.32
C VAL A 111 -1.00 -7.27 -1.98
N ASP A 112 -1.01 -8.09 -0.92
CA ASP A 112 0.13 -8.89 -0.44
C ASP A 112 1.42 -8.06 -0.23
N ARG A 113 2.33 -8.02 -1.21
CA ARG A 113 3.59 -7.23 -1.21
C ARG A 113 3.60 -6.10 -2.22
N TYR A 114 2.47 -5.86 -2.87
CA TYR A 114 2.31 -4.88 -3.93
C TYR A 114 1.44 -3.73 -3.45
N LEU A 115 1.81 -2.52 -3.85
CA LEU A 115 0.93 -1.36 -3.89
C LEU A 115 0.60 -1.10 -5.35
N ILE A 116 -0.62 -1.38 -5.75
CA ILE A 116 -1.10 -1.18 -7.11
C ILE A 116 -1.80 0.17 -7.11
N PHE A 117 -1.49 1.02 -8.08
CA PHE A 117 -2.14 2.31 -8.19
C PHE A 117 -2.39 2.73 -9.63
N ARG A 118 -3.38 3.59 -9.79
CA ARG A 118 -3.81 4.19 -11.05
C ARG A 118 -4.07 5.68 -10.84
N ARG A 119 -3.72 6.49 -11.83
CA ARG A 119 -4.01 7.93 -11.88
C ARG A 119 -4.92 8.21 -13.07
N SER A 120 -5.91 9.08 -12.91
CA SER A 120 -6.86 9.41 -14.00
C SER A 120 -6.24 10.19 -15.16
N ASP A 121 -5.13 10.90 -14.96
CA ASP A 121 -4.40 11.55 -16.06
C ASP A 121 -3.75 10.52 -17.01
N ASP A 122 -3.48 9.31 -16.51
CA ASP A 122 -2.99 8.16 -17.28
C ASP A 122 -3.97 6.97 -17.11
N GLU A 123 -5.25 7.16 -17.44
CA GLU A 123 -6.35 6.16 -17.26
C GLU A 123 -6.01 4.72 -17.70
N THR A 124 -5.04 4.55 -18.59
CA THR A 124 -4.61 3.26 -19.15
C THR A 124 -3.38 2.64 -18.48
N ARG A 125 -2.66 3.37 -17.61
CA ARG A 125 -1.41 2.90 -17.00
C ARG A 125 -1.61 2.55 -15.54
N ILE A 126 -1.83 1.27 -15.29
CA ILE A 126 -1.78 0.70 -13.94
C ILE A 126 -0.31 0.42 -13.60
N ARG A 127 0.10 0.82 -12.40
CA ARG A 127 1.46 0.58 -11.90
C ARG A 127 1.42 -0.19 -10.59
N GLY A 128 2.45 -0.98 -10.34
CA GLY A 128 2.60 -1.80 -9.16
C GLY A 128 3.97 -1.56 -8.51
N LEU A 129 4.00 -1.23 -7.24
CA LEU A 129 5.22 -1.16 -6.45
C LEU A 129 5.36 -2.41 -5.60
N TRP A 130 6.40 -3.19 -5.85
CA TRP A 130 6.74 -4.35 -5.04
C TRP A 130 7.71 -3.97 -3.92
N PHE A 131 7.46 -4.52 -2.73
CA PHE A 131 8.28 -4.29 -1.54
C PHE A 131 9.00 -5.57 -1.11
N HIS A 132 10.27 -5.41 -0.73
CA HIS A 132 11.04 -6.51 -0.17
C HIS A 132 10.57 -6.85 1.26
N SER A 133 10.31 -5.82 2.08
CA SER A 133 9.86 -5.96 3.45
C SER A 133 8.34 -5.80 3.55
N LEU A 134 7.65 -6.81 4.10
CA LEU A 134 6.21 -6.73 4.42
C LEU A 134 5.91 -5.67 5.48
N GLU A 135 6.84 -5.44 6.42
CA GLU A 135 6.64 -4.46 7.48
C GLU A 135 6.68 -3.03 6.91
N GLU A 136 7.58 -2.77 5.95
CA GLU A 136 7.61 -1.50 5.23
C GLU A 136 6.39 -1.36 4.34
N HIS A 137 5.99 -2.42 3.61
CA HIS A 137 4.77 -2.43 2.81
C HIS A 137 3.53 -2.07 3.62
N ALA A 138 3.31 -2.73 4.75
CA ALA A 138 2.14 -2.47 5.60
C ALA A 138 2.10 -1.02 6.10
N ARG A 139 3.22 -0.49 6.58
CA ARG A 139 3.32 0.91 7.01
C ARG A 139 3.08 1.90 5.86
N MET A 140 3.66 1.62 4.70
CA MET A 140 3.53 2.50 3.54
C MET A 140 2.11 2.48 2.99
N GLY A 141 1.46 1.32 2.96
CA GLY A 141 0.05 1.15 2.61
C GLY A 141 -0.86 1.95 3.53
N GLU A 142 -0.77 1.75 4.84
CA GLU A 142 -1.62 2.46 5.82
C GLU A 142 -1.48 3.99 5.72
N ILE A 143 -0.25 4.49 5.59
CA ILE A 143 0.00 5.92 5.46
C ILE A 143 -0.55 6.44 4.13
N LEU A 144 -0.34 5.72 3.03
CA LEU A 144 -0.78 6.17 1.72
C LEU A 144 -2.30 6.12 1.57
N GLU A 145 -2.96 5.07 2.06
CA GLU A 145 -4.43 4.95 2.11
C GLU A 145 -5.04 6.14 2.84
N ARG A 146 -4.54 6.44 4.05
CA ARG A 146 -5.00 7.61 4.82
C ARG A 146 -4.82 8.92 4.06
N LEU A 147 -3.68 9.09 3.38
CA LEU A 147 -3.39 10.33 2.63
C LEU A 147 -4.24 10.46 1.36
N VAL A 148 -4.54 9.35 0.69
CA VAL A 148 -5.46 9.31 -0.46
C VAL A 148 -6.87 9.67 0.00
N GLU A 149 -7.32 9.13 1.12
CA GLU A 149 -8.63 9.44 1.70
C GLU A 149 -8.71 10.93 2.10
N GLU A 150 -7.64 11.49 2.69
CA GLU A 150 -7.54 12.93 2.99
C GLU A 150 -7.51 13.81 1.74
N ALA A 151 -6.89 13.34 0.65
CA ALA A 151 -6.88 14.05 -0.63
C ALA A 151 -8.24 14.02 -1.35
N GLN A 152 -9.03 12.96 -1.14
CA GLN A 152 -10.39 12.80 -1.68
C GLN A 152 -11.45 13.54 -0.86
N GLN A 153 -11.17 13.89 0.39
CA GLN A 153 -12.12 14.66 1.19
C GLN A 153 -12.24 16.10 0.67
N PRO A 154 -13.47 16.58 0.39
CA PRO A 154 -13.67 17.98 0.03
C PRO A 154 -13.20 18.88 1.19
N PRO A 155 -12.62 20.07 0.90
CA PRO A 155 -12.20 20.98 1.95
C PRO A 155 -13.36 21.22 2.92
N PRO A 156 -13.14 21.18 4.24
CA PRO A 156 -14.20 21.43 5.21
C PRO A 156 -14.90 22.75 4.84
N PRO A 157 -16.25 22.80 4.87
CA PRO A 157 -16.96 24.00 4.50
C PRO A 157 -16.39 25.18 5.29
N PRO A 158 -16.11 26.33 4.65
CA PRO A 158 -15.61 27.49 5.37
C PRO A 158 -16.54 27.76 6.56
N PRO A 159 -16.00 28.05 7.76
CA PRO A 159 -16.82 28.31 8.93
C PRO A 159 -17.90 29.33 8.53
N PRO A 160 -19.19 29.06 8.82
CA PRO A 160 -20.27 29.94 8.39
C PRO A 160 -19.96 31.33 8.93
N ALA A 161 -19.73 32.27 8.01
CA ALA A 161 -19.62 33.68 8.33
C ALA A 161 -20.85 34.03 9.18
N ALA A 162 -20.61 34.44 10.42
CA ALA A 162 -21.65 34.87 11.34
C ALA A 162 -22.52 35.93 10.64
N PRO A 163 -23.83 35.72 10.46
CA PRO A 163 -24.70 36.82 10.09
C PRO A 163 -24.93 37.64 11.35
N ALA A 164 -24.42 38.87 11.32
CA ALA A 164 -24.80 39.91 12.24
C ALA A 164 -26.34 40.09 12.21
N VAL A 165 -26.96 39.87 13.37
CA VAL A 165 -28.21 40.44 13.88
C VAL A 165 -29.17 41.13 12.89
N ALA A 166 -30.34 40.53 12.68
CA ALA A 166 -31.60 41.29 12.64
C ALA A 166 -32.78 40.37 13.01
N ALA A 167 -33.50 40.77 14.05
CA ALA A 167 -34.65 40.11 14.64
C ALA A 167 -35.93 40.26 13.81
N SER A 168 -36.83 39.26 13.91
CA SER A 168 -38.32 39.35 13.87
C SER A 168 -38.91 37.93 13.92
N LEU A 169 -39.33 37.39 15.07
CA LEU A 169 -40.65 37.48 15.74
C LEU A 169 -41.81 36.69 15.09
N MET A 170 -42.11 35.54 15.73
CA MET A 170 -43.41 34.92 16.06
C MET A 170 -44.33 34.23 15.02
N GLY A 171 -44.81 33.05 15.45
CA GLY A 171 -46.14 32.46 15.19
C GLY A 171 -46.14 31.35 14.13
N ALA A 172 -46.71 30.16 14.31
CA ALA A 172 -47.59 29.60 15.33
C ALA A 172 -47.63 28.06 15.23
N LEU A 173 -48.06 27.44 16.33
CA LEU A 173 -48.29 26.01 16.55
C LEU A 173 -49.38 25.43 15.62
N SER A 174 -49.23 24.19 15.16
CA SER A 174 -50.39 23.34 14.83
C SER A 174 -50.04 21.85 14.89
N VAL A 175 -50.74 21.14 15.78
CA VAL A 175 -50.72 19.68 15.98
C VAL A 175 -51.96 19.11 15.31
N ASN A 176 -51.83 18.08 14.47
CA ASN A 176 -52.74 16.90 14.49
C ASN A 176 -52.32 15.78 13.52
N GLU A 177 -52.15 14.57 14.08
CA GLU A 177 -52.49 13.27 13.46
C GLU A 177 -54.01 13.00 13.69
N PRO A 178 -54.70 11.95 13.17
CA PRO A 178 -54.23 10.62 12.72
C PRO A 178 -54.95 10.02 11.46
N ALA A 179 -54.64 8.74 11.19
CA ALA A 179 -55.46 7.69 10.53
C ALA A 179 -55.12 7.27 9.07
N ALA A 180 -54.58 6.05 8.96
CA ALA A 180 -54.48 5.18 7.77
C ALA A 180 -55.87 4.56 7.41
N PRO A 181 -56.02 3.63 6.44
CA PRO A 181 -55.09 3.06 5.45
C PRO A 181 -55.65 3.03 4.00
N LEU A 182 -54.88 2.51 3.02
CA LEU A 182 -55.23 1.42 2.08
C LEU A 182 -54.40 1.46 0.78
N LEU A 183 -53.48 0.48 0.70
CA LEU A 183 -53.20 -0.43 -0.42
C LEU A 183 -53.16 0.09 -1.86
N SER A 184 -51.99 -0.09 -2.49
CA SER A 184 -51.86 -0.67 -3.83
C SER A 184 -50.51 -1.41 -3.94
N PRO A 185 -50.46 -2.62 -4.55
CA PRO A 185 -49.27 -3.46 -4.65
C PRO A 185 -48.59 -3.37 -6.04
N SER A 186 -47.25 -3.39 -6.05
CA SER A 186 -46.40 -3.83 -7.17
C SER A 186 -45.12 -4.35 -6.51
N LEU A 187 -44.90 -5.67 -6.33
CA LEU A 187 -44.51 -6.70 -7.30
C LEU A 187 -43.31 -6.26 -8.17
N PHE A 188 -42.22 -7.06 -8.08
CA PHE A 188 -40.88 -6.95 -8.68
C PHE A 188 -39.93 -5.95 -8.00
N ALA A 189 -38.72 -6.26 -7.52
CA ALA A 189 -37.85 -7.44 -7.57
C ALA A 189 -36.75 -7.27 -6.47
N PRO A 190 -36.08 -8.36 -6.02
CA PRO A 190 -35.09 -8.33 -4.94
C PRO A 190 -33.81 -7.54 -5.29
N PRO A 191 -33.07 -7.00 -4.30
CA PRO A 191 -31.70 -6.52 -4.52
C PRO A 191 -30.78 -7.71 -4.77
N ALA A 192 -30.37 -7.90 -6.02
CA ALA A 192 -29.26 -8.75 -6.40
C ALA A 192 -27.97 -7.89 -6.46
N PRO A 193 -26.79 -8.51 -6.43
CA PRO A 193 -25.90 -8.48 -5.28
C PRO A 193 -24.70 -7.55 -5.52
N ALA A 194 -24.00 -7.19 -4.45
CA ALA A 194 -22.65 -6.65 -4.55
C ALA A 194 -21.79 -7.53 -5.50
N PRO A 195 -20.86 -6.95 -6.28
CA PRO A 195 -19.90 -7.75 -7.01
C PRO A 195 -19.13 -8.57 -5.98
N VAL A 196 -19.39 -9.87 -6.02
CA VAL A 196 -18.64 -10.88 -5.31
C VAL A 196 -17.22 -10.78 -5.86
N VAL A 197 -16.36 -10.05 -5.15
CA VAL A 197 -14.91 -10.27 -5.20
C VAL A 197 -14.76 -11.78 -5.11
N PRO A 198 -14.09 -12.45 -6.06
CA PRO A 198 -13.83 -13.87 -5.93
C PRO A 198 -13.02 -14.05 -4.64
N GLN A 199 -13.71 -14.36 -3.54
CA GLN A 199 -13.14 -15.00 -2.38
C GLN A 199 -12.73 -16.38 -2.87
N LYS A 200 -11.53 -16.44 -3.44
CA LYS A 200 -10.81 -17.68 -3.64
C LYS A 200 -10.82 -18.38 -2.28
N PRO A 201 -11.34 -19.62 -2.19
CA PRO A 201 -11.48 -20.32 -0.92
C PRO A 201 -10.13 -20.31 -0.22
N ALA A 202 -10.15 -20.12 1.10
CA ALA A 202 -8.99 -20.26 1.95
C ALA A 202 -8.22 -21.50 1.47
N ALA A 203 -7.09 -21.26 0.81
CA ALA A 203 -6.23 -22.34 0.39
C ALA A 203 -5.88 -23.10 1.68
N PRO A 204 -5.98 -24.43 1.71
CA PRO A 204 -5.29 -25.17 2.76
C PRO A 204 -3.84 -24.68 2.67
N SER A 205 -3.37 -23.97 3.70
CA SER A 205 -1.98 -23.56 3.76
C SER A 205 -1.18 -24.84 3.91
N LEU A 206 -0.81 -25.41 2.77
CA LEU A 206 -0.05 -26.64 2.70
C LEU A 206 1.33 -26.28 3.23
N ASP A 207 1.68 -26.82 4.38
CA ASP A 207 2.97 -26.53 4.98
C ASP A 207 4.10 -27.03 4.05
N LEU A 208 5.27 -26.39 4.12
CA LEU A 208 6.38 -26.66 3.22
C LEU A 208 6.90 -28.11 3.30
N ALA A 209 6.76 -28.77 4.44
CA ALA A 209 7.10 -30.19 4.62
C ALA A 209 6.04 -31.08 3.95
N THR A 210 4.75 -30.82 4.17
CA THR A 210 3.67 -31.55 3.49
C THR A 210 3.76 -31.37 1.97
N PHE A 211 4.04 -30.16 1.48
CA PHE A 211 4.24 -29.92 0.04
C PHE A 211 5.42 -30.71 -0.54
N LYS A 212 6.52 -30.83 0.21
CA LYS A 212 7.68 -31.62 -0.21
C LYS A 212 7.39 -33.12 -0.26
N ASP A 213 6.59 -33.63 0.67
CA ASP A 213 6.20 -35.04 0.68
C ASP A 213 5.24 -35.35 -0.46
N VAL A 214 4.25 -34.49 -0.72
CA VAL A 214 3.36 -34.65 -1.90
C VAL A 214 4.15 -34.57 -3.20
N LEU A 215 5.09 -33.64 -3.34
CA LEU A 215 5.92 -33.56 -4.54
C LEU A 215 6.80 -34.81 -4.71
N ARG A 216 7.30 -35.38 -3.62
CA ARG A 216 8.10 -36.62 -3.67
C ARG A 216 7.23 -37.78 -4.14
N GLU A 217 6.04 -37.93 -3.58
CA GLU A 217 5.07 -38.95 -3.98
C GLU A 217 4.66 -38.80 -5.46
N LEU A 218 4.46 -37.55 -5.92
CA LEU A 218 4.11 -37.27 -7.32
C LEU A 218 5.26 -37.58 -8.29
N VAL A 219 6.51 -37.37 -7.86
CA VAL A 219 7.71 -37.70 -8.65
C VAL A 219 7.99 -39.20 -8.68
N GLU A 220 7.53 -39.93 -7.66
CA GLU A 220 7.62 -41.39 -7.59
C GLU A 220 6.47 -42.09 -8.35
N ASP A 221 5.42 -41.36 -8.75
CA ASP A 221 4.34 -41.89 -9.59
C ASP A 221 4.75 -41.98 -11.07
N ASP A 222 5.01 -43.20 -11.52
CA ASP A 222 5.41 -43.50 -12.90
C ASP A 222 4.39 -43.04 -13.96
N ALA A 223 3.09 -43.03 -13.66
CA ALA A 223 2.06 -42.62 -14.61
C ALA A 223 2.07 -41.09 -14.81
N PHE A 224 2.29 -40.34 -13.71
CA PHE A 224 2.46 -38.89 -13.77
C PHE A 224 3.70 -38.48 -14.57
N ILE A 225 4.84 -39.16 -14.33
CA ILE A 225 6.08 -38.89 -15.06
C ILE A 225 5.93 -39.22 -16.54
N GLN A 226 5.21 -40.29 -16.90
CA GLN A 226 4.93 -40.63 -18.30
C GLN A 226 4.06 -39.59 -19.02
N GLU A 227 3.03 -39.06 -18.37
CA GLU A 227 2.19 -38.00 -18.95
C GLU A 227 2.98 -36.69 -19.15
N LEU A 228 3.81 -36.31 -18.17
CA LEU A 228 4.71 -35.16 -18.29
C LEU A 228 5.69 -35.32 -19.45
N HIS A 229 6.30 -36.50 -19.56
CA HIS A 229 7.22 -36.83 -20.65
C HIS A 229 6.52 -36.75 -22.01
N TYR A 230 5.30 -37.29 -22.12
CA TYR A 230 4.52 -37.24 -23.36
C TYR A 230 4.19 -35.80 -23.78
N ARG A 231 3.73 -34.96 -22.84
CA ARG A 231 3.43 -33.55 -23.14
C ARG A 231 4.67 -32.72 -23.47
N TYR A 232 5.80 -33.04 -22.85
CA TYR A 232 7.06 -32.39 -23.18
C TYR A 232 7.52 -32.74 -24.59
N GLN A 233 7.35 -34.00 -25.01
CA GLN A 233 7.64 -34.44 -26.37
C GLN A 233 6.72 -33.79 -27.41
N ASP A 234 5.42 -33.68 -27.12
CA ASP A 234 4.44 -33.02 -27.98
C ASP A 234 4.80 -31.54 -28.21
N LYS A 235 5.19 -30.82 -27.16
CA LYS A 235 5.68 -29.44 -27.23
C LYS A 235 6.96 -29.27 -28.04
N LEU A 236 7.86 -30.25 -28.02
CA LEU A 236 9.09 -30.22 -28.84
C LEU A 236 8.83 -30.48 -30.32
N GLN A 237 7.74 -31.16 -30.67
CA GLN A 237 7.36 -31.41 -32.07
C GLN A 237 6.48 -30.30 -32.66
N SER A 238 5.85 -29.47 -31.82
CA SER A 238 5.01 -28.34 -32.22
C SER A 238 5.76 -27.00 -32.32
N ALA A 239 7.07 -26.98 -32.08
CA ALA A 239 7.96 -25.82 -32.19
C ALA A 239 8.90 -25.95 -33.40
#